data_AF-A0A6I3U5T6-F1
#
_entry.id   AF-A0A6I3U5T6-F1
#
_cell.length_a   1.000
_cell.length_b   1.000
_cell.length_c   1.000
_cell.angle_alpha   90.00
_cell.angle_beta   90.00
_cell.angle_gamma   90.00
#
_symmetry.space_group_name_H-M   'P 1'
#
loop_
_entity.id
_entity.type
_entity.pdbx_description
1 polymer ?
#
loop_
_entity_poly.entity_id
_entity_poly.type
_entity_poly.pdbx_seq_one_letter_code
_entity_poly.pdbx_strand_id
1 'polypeptide(L)'
;SSILYNGPFLMKSFVSKSVIEFKKNPNYWDEKNVFVDDVKLAYYDGSDQDALARNFVEGVYSYARLYPNSSSFEGIKEKNKDNIIYSMQNATSYYLNF
;
A
#
# COMPACT_ATOMS: atom_id res chain seq x y z
N SER A 1 18.64 18.36 -6.67
CA SER A 1 17.35 18.18 -7.34
C SER A 1 16.29 17.84 -6.31
N SER A 2 15.19 18.58 -6.28
CA SER A 2 13.98 18.21 -5.53
C SER A 2 13.02 17.48 -6.46
N ILE A 3 12.22 16.56 -5.92
CA ILE A 3 11.09 15.98 -6.65
C ILE A 3 9.93 16.97 -6.55
N LEU A 4 9.30 17.28 -7.69
CA LEU A 4 8.09 18.10 -7.72
C LEU A 4 6.88 17.24 -7.32
N TYR A 5 6.09 17.73 -6.36
CA TYR A 5 4.88 17.04 -5.89
C TYR A 5 3.66 17.96 -6.05
N ASN A 6 2.61 17.44 -6.68
CA ASN A 6 1.28 18.04 -6.73
C ASN A 6 0.19 17.11 -6.16
N GLY A 7 0.58 15.95 -5.65
CA GLY A 7 -0.32 14.95 -5.07
C GLY A 7 -0.61 15.17 -3.58
N PRO A 8 -1.42 14.29 -2.98
CA PRO A 8 -1.86 14.38 -1.58
C PRO A 8 -0.75 14.10 -0.55
N PHE A 9 0.39 13.55 -0.99
CA PHE A 9 1.51 13.20 -0.11
C PHE A 9 2.85 13.69 -0.67
N LEU A 10 3.75 14.04 0.23
CA LEU A 10 5.14 14.42 -0.01
C LEU A 10 6.05 13.30 0.49
N MET A 11 7.05 12.90 -0.31
CA MET A 11 8.03 11.91 0.15
C MET A 11 8.93 12.53 1.23
N LYS A 12 9.00 11.87 2.37
CA LYS A 12 9.81 12.25 3.53
C LYS A 12 11.17 11.55 3.52
N SER A 13 11.18 10.25 3.25
CA SER A 13 12.40 9.44 3.23
C SER A 13 12.30 8.29 2.23
N PHE A 14 13.45 7.89 1.69
CA PHE A 14 13.60 6.73 0.82
C PHE A 14 14.86 5.97 1.24
N VAL A 15 14.68 4.77 1.80
CA VAL A 15 15.77 3.86 2.13
C VAL A 15 15.64 2.62 1.25
N SER A 16 16.59 2.46 0.33
CA SER A 16 16.59 1.36 -0.64
C SER A 16 16.48 0.01 0.06
N LYS A 17 15.61 -0.87 -0.48
CA LYS A 17 15.30 -2.20 0.05
C LYS A 17 14.81 -2.22 1.52
N SER A 18 14.24 -1.12 2.00
CA SER A 18 13.72 -1.04 3.36
C SER A 18 12.37 -0.37 3.42
N VAL A 19 12.29 0.94 3.16
CA VAL A 19 11.07 1.70 3.38
C VAL A 19 11.03 2.98 2.54
N ILE A 20 9.82 3.35 2.13
CA ILE A 20 9.50 4.70 1.65
C ILE A 20 8.49 5.31 2.60
N GLU A 21 8.76 6.52 3.09
CA GLU A 21 7.87 7.25 3.97
C GLU A 21 7.33 8.49 3.25
N PHE A 22 6.03 8.72 3.39
CA PHE A 22 5.37 9.92 2.91
C PHE A 22 4.59 10.58 4.04
N LYS A 23 4.44 11.90 3.93
CA LYS A 23 3.62 12.72 4.81
C LYS A 23 2.58 13.48 4.01
N LYS A 24 1.42 13.74 4.59
CA LYS A 24 0.35 14.55 4.02
C LYS A 24 0.90 15.87 3.46
N ASN A 25 0.46 16.23 2.26
CA ASN A 25 0.80 17.49 1.62
C ASN A 25 -0.22 18.57 2.02
N PRO A 26 0.15 19.56 2.85
CA PRO A 26 -0.77 20.63 3.24
C PRO A 26 -1.15 21.56 2.07
N ASN A 27 -0.40 21.52 0.96
CA ASN A 27 -0.64 22.33 -0.23
C ASN A 27 -1.43 21.57 -1.31
N TYR A 28 -1.93 20.36 -1.02
CA TYR A 28 -2.78 19.64 -1.96
C TYR A 28 -4.12 20.37 -2.14
N TRP A 29 -4.58 20.50 -3.38
CA TRP A 29 -5.78 21.29 -3.71
C TRP A 29 -7.04 20.79 -2.99
N ASP A 30 -7.08 19.51 -2.60
CA ASP A 30 -8.19 18.88 -1.88
C ASP A 30 -7.74 18.29 -0.52
N GLU A 31 -6.82 18.97 0.17
CA GLU A 31 -6.25 18.53 1.46
C GLU A 31 -7.30 18.11 2.50
N LYS A 32 -8.45 18.81 2.54
CA LYS A 32 -9.57 18.53 3.46
C LYS A 32 -10.15 17.12 3.32
N ASN A 33 -9.98 16.48 2.17
CA ASN A 33 -10.47 15.13 1.87
C ASN A 33 -9.36 14.08 1.97
N VAL A 34 -8.16 14.47 2.39
CA VAL A 34 -7.07 13.55 2.70
C VAL A 34 -7.12 13.26 4.20
N PHE A 35 -7.54 12.07 4.58
CA PHE A 35 -7.70 11.67 6.00
C PHE A 35 -6.51 10.89 6.58
N VAL A 36 -5.51 10.61 5.76
CA VAL A 36 -4.29 9.89 6.17
C VAL A 36 -3.15 10.89 6.32
N ASP A 37 -2.48 10.85 7.46
CA ASP A 37 -1.39 11.77 7.78
C ASP A 37 -0.02 11.27 7.28
N ASP A 38 0.26 9.98 7.46
CA ASP A 38 1.53 9.37 7.09
C ASP A 38 1.29 8.05 6.35
N VAL A 39 2.12 7.79 5.33
CA VAL A 39 2.10 6.54 4.57
C VAL A 39 3.49 5.92 4.63
N LYS A 40 3.55 4.65 5.04
CA LYS A 40 4.79 3.86 5.08
C LYS A 40 4.67 2.67 4.14
N LEU A 41 5.50 2.64 3.11
CA LEU A 41 5.59 1.52 2.18
C LEU A 41 6.79 0.66 2.57
N ALA A 42 6.52 -0.50 3.18
CA ALA A 42 7.55 -1.47 3.53
C ALA A 42 8.03 -2.22 2.27
N TYR A 43 9.34 -2.43 2.18
CA TYR A 43 9.92 -3.22 1.10
C TYR A 43 9.55 -4.70 1.25
N TYR A 44 9.19 -5.32 0.13
CA TYR A 44 8.89 -6.74 0.04
C TYR A 44 9.55 -7.31 -1.22
N ASP A 45 10.42 -8.30 -1.04
CA ASP A 45 11.24 -8.88 -2.11
C ASP A 45 10.62 -10.13 -2.77
N GLY A 46 9.49 -10.63 -2.23
CA GLY A 46 8.80 -11.81 -2.76
C GLY A 46 9.24 -13.14 -2.17
N SER A 47 10.19 -13.16 -1.22
CA SER A 47 10.75 -14.40 -0.67
C SER A 47 9.79 -15.20 0.21
N ASP A 48 9.02 -14.53 1.07
CA ASP A 48 8.00 -15.13 1.94
C ASP A 48 6.62 -14.53 1.64
N GLN A 49 5.77 -15.24 0.90
CA GLN A 49 4.40 -14.78 0.58
C GLN A 49 3.49 -14.75 1.80
N ASP A 50 3.71 -15.65 2.76
CA ASP A 50 2.90 -15.73 3.98
C ASP A 50 3.27 -14.62 4.98
N ALA A 51 4.47 -14.04 4.91
CA ALA A 51 4.87 -12.89 5.73
C ALA A 51 3.92 -11.70 5.61
N LEU A 52 3.43 -11.40 4.40
CA LEU A 52 2.50 -10.29 4.19
C LEU A 52 1.21 -10.49 4.98
N ALA A 53 0.69 -11.71 4.95
CA ALA A 53 -0.57 -12.07 5.55
C ALA A 53 -0.45 -12.18 7.08
N ARG A 54 0.66 -12.75 7.58
CA ARG A 54 1.00 -12.73 9.02
C ARG A 54 1.10 -11.31 9.57
N ASN A 55 1.90 -10.45 8.92
CA ASN A 55 2.11 -9.07 9.36
C ASN A 55 0.82 -8.24 9.34
N PHE A 56 -0.10 -8.52 8.41
CA PHE A 56 -1.43 -7.92 8.42
C PHE A 56 -2.25 -8.36 9.63
N VAL A 57 -2.32 -9.67 9.89
CA VAL A 57 -3.07 -10.23 11.04
C VAL A 57 -2.48 -9.75 12.39
N GLU A 58 -1.17 -9.57 12.47
CA GLU A 58 -0.47 -9.02 13.64
C GLU A 58 -0.64 -7.49 13.79
N GLY A 59 -1.31 -6.82 12.85
CA GLY A 59 -1.55 -5.37 12.89
C GLY A 59 -0.34 -4.52 12.49
N VAL A 60 0.73 -5.14 11.97
CA VAL A 60 1.90 -4.42 11.45
C VAL A 60 1.57 -3.70 10.16
N TYR A 61 0.71 -4.28 9.32
CA TYR A 61 0.24 -3.68 8.09
C TYR A 61 -1.26 -3.37 8.16
N SER A 62 -1.63 -2.14 7.79
CA SER A 62 -3.03 -1.77 7.58
C SER A 62 -3.58 -2.31 6.26
N TYR A 63 -2.70 -2.70 5.33
CA TYR A 63 -3.05 -3.28 4.03
C TYR A 63 -1.92 -4.18 3.53
N ALA A 64 -2.24 -5.39 3.08
CA ALA A 64 -1.27 -6.33 2.54
C ALA A 64 -1.89 -7.16 1.39
N ARG A 65 -1.06 -7.62 0.46
CA ARG A 65 -1.50 -8.53 -0.60
C ARG A 65 -1.66 -9.94 -0.04
N LEU A 66 -2.80 -10.55 -0.31
CA LEU A 66 -3.04 -11.97 -0.07
C LEU A 66 -2.88 -12.76 -1.37
N TYR A 67 -1.97 -13.73 -1.38
CA TYR A 67 -1.66 -14.54 -2.56
C TYR A 67 -2.54 -15.82 -2.57
N PRO A 68 -3.31 -16.10 -3.64
CA PRO A 68 -4.16 -17.30 -3.71
C PRO A 68 -3.41 -18.64 -3.67
N ASN A 69 -2.13 -18.63 -4.03
CA ASN A 69 -1.25 -19.79 -4.01
C ASN A 69 -0.43 -19.90 -2.71
N SER A 70 -0.65 -19.03 -1.73
CA SER A 70 0.03 -19.09 -0.44
C SER A 70 -0.54 -20.22 0.42
N SER A 71 0.30 -20.81 1.28
CA SER A 71 -0.12 -21.91 2.14
C SER A 71 -1.19 -21.49 3.16
N SER A 72 -1.16 -20.21 3.57
CA SER A 72 -2.06 -19.65 4.57
C SER A 72 -3.38 -19.12 3.98
N PHE A 73 -3.58 -19.19 2.67
CA PHE A 73 -4.68 -18.53 1.97
C PHE A 73 -6.06 -18.91 2.51
N GLU A 74 -6.40 -20.20 2.56
CA GLU A 74 -7.73 -20.65 2.99
C GLU A 74 -8.03 -20.28 4.44
N GLY A 75 -7.04 -20.40 5.33
CA GLY A 75 -7.20 -20.05 6.75
C GLY A 75 -7.44 -18.55 6.97
N ILE A 76 -6.79 -17.69 6.18
CA ILE A 76 -7.00 -16.24 6.24
C ILE A 76 -8.32 -15.86 5.56
N LYS A 77 -8.66 -16.51 4.45
CA LYS A 77 -9.94 -16.30 3.78
C LYS A 77 -11.12 -16.59 4.70
N GLU A 78 -11.06 -17.66 5.48
CA GLU A 78 -12.13 -17.98 6.44
C GLU A 78 -12.21 -16.94 7.57
N LYS A 79 -11.08 -16.56 8.17
CA LYS A 79 -11.02 -15.66 9.33
C LYS A 79 -11.21 -14.18 9.00
N ASN A 80 -10.88 -13.76 7.78
CA ASN A 80 -10.83 -12.36 7.36
C ASN A 80 -11.65 -12.09 6.10
N LYS A 81 -12.65 -12.93 5.79
CA LYS A 81 -13.48 -12.84 4.58
C LYS A 81 -13.99 -11.41 4.28
N ASP A 82 -14.38 -10.68 5.32
CA ASP A 82 -15.00 -9.35 5.19
C ASP A 82 -13.95 -8.25 4.91
N ASN A 83 -12.66 -8.57 5.09
CA ASN A 83 -11.53 -7.65 4.85
C ASN A 83 -10.79 -7.93 3.54
N ILE A 84 -11.20 -8.96 2.78
CA ILE A 84 -10.57 -9.28 1.49
C ILE A 84 -11.23 -8.44 0.40
N ILE A 85 -10.45 -7.52 -0.16
CA ILE A 85 -10.86 -6.69 -1.29
C ILE A 85 -10.23 -7.25 -2.56
N TYR A 86 -11.07 -7.57 -3.54
CA TYR A 86 -10.60 -7.96 -4.87
C TYR A 86 -10.43 -6.71 -5.73
N SER A 87 -9.26 -6.55 -6.34
CA SER A 87 -9.04 -5.49 -7.33
C SER A 87 -9.98 -5.69 -8.52
N MET A 88 -10.54 -4.61 -9.06
CA MET A 88 -11.33 -4.68 -10.28
C MET A 88 -10.49 -5.28 -11.42
N GLN A 89 -10.94 -6.42 -11.97
CA GLN A 89 -10.22 -7.14 -13.03
C GLN A 89 -10.14 -6.35 -14.35
N ASN A 90 -10.99 -5.34 -14.52
CA ASN A 90 -11.10 -4.52 -15.73
C ASN A 90 -10.68 -3.05 -15.52
N ALA A 91 -9.85 -2.74 -14.51
CA ALA A 91 -9.36 -1.38 -14.33
C ALA A 91 -8.48 -0.97 -15.52
N THR A 92 -8.99 -0.10 -16.40
CA THR A 92 -8.22 0.50 -17.49
C THR A 92 -7.38 1.65 -16.95
N SER A 93 -6.06 1.51 -16.97
CA SER A 93 -5.14 2.63 -16.69
C SER A 93 -4.99 3.48 -17.96
N TYR A 94 -5.49 4.71 -17.94
CA TYR A 94 -5.23 5.67 -19.00
C TYR A 94 -3.91 6.40 -18.71
N TYR A 95 -2.91 6.18 -19.56
CA TYR A 95 -1.65 6.92 -19.57
C TYR A 95 -1.69 7.93 -20.71
N LEU A 96 -1.64 9.22 -20.39
CA LEU A 96 -1.46 10.30 -21.36
C LEU A 96 -0.04 10.85 -21.22
N ASN A 97 0.69 10.90 -22.33
CA ASN A 97 2.00 11.52 -22.46
C ASN A 97 1.89 12.61 -23.54
N PHE A 98 2.44 13.80 -23.27
CA PHE A 98 2.42 14.96 -24.18
C PHE A 98 3.78 15.13 -24.86
#